data_AF-A0A971PFH2-F1
#
_entry.id   AF-A0A971PFH2-F1
#
_cell.length_a   1.000
_cell.length_b   1.000
_cell.length_c   1.000
_cell.angle_alpha   90.00
_cell.angle_beta   90.00
_cell.angle_gamma   90.00
#
_symmetry.space_group_name_H-M   'P 1'
#
loop_
_entity.id
_entity.type
_entity.pdbx_description
1 polymer ?
#
loop_
_entity_poly.entity_id
_entity_poly.type
_entity_poly.pdbx_seq_one_letter_code
_entity_poly.pdbx_strand_id
1 'polypeptide(L)' 'MMKTLHANGDVIKADRVIKTTDAIYCYTTGIVEPIAAFTGIIDFSGYTLIEGEVWDVPEPTQEERIAAIEAAVLALL' A
#
# COMPACT_ATOMS: atom_id res chain seq x y z
N MET A 1 -0.60 3.53 13.26
CA MET A 1 0.45 4.55 13.47
C MET A 1 0.49 5.39 12.21
N MET A 2 0.67 6.70 12.33
CA MET A 2 0.71 7.60 11.17
C MET A 2 2.10 7.59 10.56
N LYS A 3 2.16 7.26 9.26
CA LYS A 3 3.34 7.19 8.41
C LYS A 3 3.64 8.51 7.73
N THR A 4 4.91 8.72 7.40
CA THR A 4 5.38 9.91 6.67
C THR A 4 6.10 9.51 5.39
N LEU A 5 5.51 9.86 4.25
CA LEU A 5 6.08 9.67 2.92
C LEU A 5 6.69 10.98 2.41
N HIS A 6 7.96 10.94 2.04
CA HIS A 6 8.59 11.96 1.22
C HIS A 6 8.42 11.57 -0.24
N ALA A 7 7.74 12.41 -1.03
CA ALA A 7 7.45 12.18 -2.44
C ALA A 7 7.85 13.41 -3.25
N ASN A 8 8.97 13.35 -3.98
CA ASN A 8 9.41 14.42 -4.90
C ASN A 8 9.48 15.83 -4.28
N GLY A 9 9.81 15.91 -2.98
CA GLY A 9 9.90 17.18 -2.23
C GLY A 9 8.67 17.49 -1.37
N ASP A 10 7.57 16.79 -1.58
CA ASP A 10 6.38 16.87 -0.73
C ASP A 10 6.46 15.90 0.45
N VAL A 11 5.79 16.26 1.55
CA VAL A 11 5.68 15.42 2.75
C VAL A 11 4.21 15.07 2.96
N ILE A 12 3.88 13.79 2.85
CA ILE A 12 2.53 13.26 3.04
C ILE A 12 2.47 12.48 4.34
N LYS A 13 1.46 12.78 5.16
CA LYS A 13 1.15 12.02 6.38
C LYS A 13 -0.09 11.18 6.13
N ALA A 14 0.04 9.86 6.32
CA ALA A 14 -1.03 8.90 6.04
C ALA A 14 -1.00 7.77 7.08
N ASP A 15 -2.13 7.16 7.40
CA ASP A 15 -2.14 5.98 8.27
C ASP A 15 -1.62 4.73 7.58
N ARG A 16 -1.80 4.66 6.25
CA ARG A 16 -1.29 3.58 5.41
C ARG A 16 -0.68 4.13 4.13
N VAL A 17 0.44 3.56 3.72
CA VAL A 17 1.13 3.87 2.47
C VAL A 17 1.44 2.56 1.75
N ILE A 18 0.69 2.29 0.68
CA ILE A 18 0.78 1.06 -0.10
C ILE A 18 1.56 1.35 -1.38
N LYS A 19 2.62 0.59 -1.62
CA LYS A 19 3.39 0.63 -2.85
C LYS A 19 3.05 -0.58 -3.73
N THR A 20 2.66 -0.33 -4.96
CA THR A 20 2.47 -1.35 -6.00
C THR A 20 3.63 -1.32 -7.00
N THR A 21 3.48 -2.06 -8.10
CA THR A 21 4.48 -2.12 -9.18
C THR A 21 4.74 -0.76 -9.83
N ASP A 22 3.71 0.08 -9.93
CA ASP A 22 3.72 1.33 -10.70
C ASP A 22 3.02 2.51 -9.98
N ALA A 23 2.63 2.32 -8.72
CA ALA A 23 1.89 3.34 -7.98
C ALA A 23 2.19 3.34 -6.47
N ILE A 24 1.87 4.46 -5.83
CA ILE A 24 1.83 4.61 -4.37
C ILE A 24 0.50 5.23 -3.98
N TYR A 25 -0.16 4.62 -3.00
CA TYR A 25 -1.44 5.06 -2.46
C TYR A 25 -1.31 5.36 -0.97
N CYS A 26 -1.74 6.56 -0.57
CA CYS A 26 -1.74 7.02 0.80
C CYS A 26 -3.19 7.08 1.32
N TYR A 27 -3.48 6.42 2.44
CA TYR A 27 -4.80 6.36 3.04
C TYR A 27 -4.79 6.89 4.47
N THR A 28 -5.93 7.46 4.88
CA THR A 28 -6.21 7.83 6.26
C THR A 28 -7.35 6.96 6.79
N THR A 29 -7.29 6.62 8.07
CA THR A 29 -8.28 5.81 8.76
C THR A 29 -9.68 6.39 8.58
N GLY A 30 -10.62 5.56 8.13
CA GLY A 30 -12.00 5.96 7.90
C GLY A 30 -12.26 6.59 6.52
N ILE A 31 -11.24 6.74 5.68
CA ILE A 31 -11.38 7.19 4.29
C ILE A 31 -11.06 6.01 3.36
N VAL A 32 -12.01 5.69 2.49
CA VAL A 32 -11.87 4.60 1.49
C VAL A 32 -11.00 5.04 0.32
N GLU A 33 -11.12 6.31 -0.08
CA GLU A 33 -10.33 6.88 -1.15
C GLU A 33 -8.95 7.32 -0.66
N PRO A 34 -7.90 7.19 -1.48
CA PRO A 34 -6.57 7.65 -1.10
C PRO A 34 -6.56 9.18 -1.00
N ILE A 35 -5.97 9.69 0.09
CA ILE A 35 -5.74 11.13 0.27
C ILE A 35 -4.65 11.66 -0.68
N ALA A 36 -3.79 10.76 -1.17
CA ALA A 36 -2.83 11.03 -2.22
C ALA A 36 -2.58 9.73 -3.00
N ALA A 37 -2.49 9.84 -4.32
CA ALA A 37 -2.19 8.73 -5.21
C ALA A 37 -1.19 9.19 -6.27
N PHE A 38 -0.10 8.44 -6.40
CA PHE A 38 0.92 8.62 -7.43
C PHE A 38 0.87 7.40 -8.34
N THR A 39 0.64 7.60 -9.63
CA THR A 39 0.45 6.50 -10.59
C THR A 39 1.38 6.68 -11.79
N GLY A 40 1.70 5.59 -12.50
CA GLY A 40 2.64 5.62 -13.63
C GLY A 40 4.09 5.84 -13.19
N ILE A 41 4.44 5.44 -11.97
CA ILE A 41 5.79 5.58 -11.41
C ILE A 41 6.69 4.52 -12.06
N ILE A 42 7.67 4.99 -12.83
CA ILE A 42 8.73 4.15 -13.41
C ILE A 42 10.00 4.13 -12.56
N ASP A 43 10.21 5.18 -11.74
CA ASP A 43 11.33 5.31 -10.83
C ASP A 43 10.83 5.72 -9.45
N PHE A 44 11.14 4.90 -8.45
CA PHE A 44 10.73 5.11 -7.06
C PHE A 44 11.79 5.84 -6.22
N SER A 45 12.91 6.27 -6.81
CA SER A 45 14.01 6.93 -6.09
C SER A 45 13.59 8.20 -5.35
N GLY A 46 12.56 8.90 -5.83
CA GLY A 46 11.96 10.08 -5.20
C GLY A 46 10.96 9.79 -4.07
N TYR A 47 10.73 8.52 -3.72
CA TYR A 47 9.70 8.10 -2.77
C TYR A 47 10.30 7.32 -1.60
N THR A 48 10.31 7.95 -0.43
CA THR A 48 10.96 7.40 0.76
C THR A 48 10.07 7.58 2.00
N LEU A 49 9.87 6.52 2.76
CA LEU A 49 9.26 6.61 4.08
C LEU A 49 10.30 7.06 5.11
N ILE A 50 9.86 7.71 6.19
CA ILE A 50 10.71 8.02 7.34
C ILE A 50 11.40 6.74 7.88
N GLU A 51 12.61 6.91 8.40
CA GLU A 51 13.43 5.83 8.94
C GLU A 51 12.66 4.96 9.95
N GLY A 52 12.69 3.65 9.72
CA GLY A 52 11.99 2.66 10.54
C GLY A 52 10.57 2.31 10.08
N GLU A 53 10.02 3.02 9.10
CA GLU A 53 8.73 2.68 8.51
C GLU A 53 8.85 1.74 7.31
N VAL A 54 7.94 0.77 7.25
CA VAL A 54 7.82 -0.18 6.15
C VAL A 54 6.60 0.14 5.30
N TRP A 55 6.65 -0.19 4.00
CA TRP A 55 5.49 -0.10 3.13
C TRP A 55 4.39 -1.05 3.60
N ASP A 56 3.14 -0.60 3.55
CA ASP A 56 2.02 -1.45 3.84
C ASP A 56 1.75 -2.41 2.69
N VAL A 57 1.37 -3.63 3.03
CA VAL A 57 0.96 -4.64 2.06
C VAL A 57 -0.42 -4.26 1.53
N PRO A 58 -0.66 -4.37 0.20
CA PRO A 58 -2.01 -4.28 -0.34
C PRO A 58 -2.92 -5.25 0.41
N GLU A 59 -4.11 -4.80 0.82
CA GLU A 59 -5.08 -5.78 1.31
C GLU A 59 -5.48 -6.70 0.15
N PRO A 60 -5.46 -8.03 0.37
CA PRO A 60 -5.88 -8.94 -0.67
C PRO A 60 -7.33 -8.67 -1.01
N THR A 61 -7.61 -8.62 -2.30
CA THR A 61 -8.96 -8.51 -2.84
C THR A 61 -9.83 -9.64 -2.30
N GLN A 62 -11.15 -9.46 -2.34
CA GLN A 62 -12.08 -10.51 -1.92
C GLN A 62 -11.86 -11.81 -2.71
N GLU A 63 -11.54 -11.70 -4.00
CA GLU A 63 -11.22 -12.82 -4.89
C GLU A 63 -9.93 -13.53 -4.46
N GLU A 64 -8.85 -12.80 -4.18
CA GLU A 64 -7.59 -13.38 -3.69
C GLU A 64 -7.77 -14.06 -2.33
N ARG A 65 -8.61 -13.50 -1.46
CA ARG A 65 -8.95 -14.11 -0.16
C ARG A 65 -9.71 -15.42 -0.34
N ILE A 66 -10.68 -15.48 -1.27
CA ILE A 66 -11.42 -16.70 -1.57
C ILE A 66 -10.48 -17.76 -2.16
N ALA A 67 -9.66 -17.38 -3.15
CA ALA A 67 -8.70 -18.29 -3.78
C ALA A 67 -7.70 -18.88 -2.77
N ALA A 68 -7.20 -18.06 -1.83
CA ALA A 68 -6.32 -18.53 -0.76
C ALA A 68 -7.01 -19.55 0.17
N ILE A 69 -8.29 -19.33 0.49
CA ILE A 69 -9.08 -20.27 1.29
C ILE A 69 -9.32 -21.57 0.53
N GLU A 70 -9.72 -21.49 -0.74
CA GLU A 70 -9.96 -22.67 -1.59
C GLU A 70 -8.68 -23.53 -1.74
N ALA A 71 -7.54 -22.89 -1.98
CA ALA A 71 -6.25 -23.57 -2.06
C ALA A 71 -5.87 -24.26 -0.73
N ALA A 72 -6.11 -23.59 0.40
CA ALA A 72 -5.86 -24.15 1.73
C ALA A 72 -6.78 -25.34 2.04
N VAL A 73 -8.06 -25.28 1.65
CA VAL A 73 -9.01 -26.38 1.79
C VAL A 73 -8.59 -27.57 0.92
N LEU A 74 -8.18 -27.34 -0.32
CA LEU A 74 -7.72 -28.41 -1.22
C LEU A 74 -6.46 -29.11 -0.72
N ALA A 75 -5.53 -28.38 -0.09
CA ALA A 75 -4.32 -28.95 0.47
C ALA A 75 -4.56 -29.85 1.71
N LEU A 76 -5.76 -29.80 2.30
CA LEU A 76 -6.17 -30.62 3.43
C LEU A 76 -6.96 -31.89 3.02
N LEU A 77 -7.25 -32.05 1.72
CA LEU A 77 -7.91 -33.22 1.12
C LEU A 77 -6.87 -34.19 0.55
#